data_AF-A0A7X6XBB6-F1
#
_entry.id   AF-A0A7X6XBB6-F1
#
_cell.length_a   1.000
_cell.length_b   1.000
_cell.length_c   1.000
_cell.angle_alpha   90.00
_cell.angle_beta   90.00
_cell.angle_gamma   90.00
#
_symmetry.space_group_name_H-M   'P 1'
#
loop_
_entity.id
_entity.type
_entity.pdbx_description
1 polymer ?
#
loop_
_entity_poly.entity_id
_entity_poly.type
_entity_poly.pdbx_seq_one_letter_code
_entity_poly.pdbx_strand_id
1 'polypeptide(L)'
;HEIVAYLKASDQISDVLRLVGAHQALLTFEDIRIHRDFHNSLTRLDNCEVSNEMKSMETGRKQVDLIEKLIAYKRLDHMEPRLQEIAHLRLKYPEHSLRELAQEYLLEHGESISKSGIKHRLDKLEDAANRIKE
;
A
#
# COMPACT_ATOMS: atom_id res chain seq x y z
N HIS A 1 -24.30 7.42 -52.50
CA HIS A 1 -23.91 6.75 -51.25
C HIS A 1 -22.84 7.60 -50.58
N GLU A 2 -23.13 8.17 -49.41
CA GLU A 2 -22.09 8.80 -48.58
C GLU A 2 -21.41 7.75 -47.71
N ILE A 3 -20.10 7.83 -47.61
CA ILE A 3 -19.27 6.98 -46.75
C ILE A 3 -18.69 7.89 -45.67
N VAL A 4 -18.92 7.54 -44.40
CA VAL A 4 -18.34 8.24 -43.25
C VAL A 4 -17.23 7.38 -42.67
N ALA A 5 -16.02 7.93 -42.64
CA ALA A 5 -14.87 7.32 -41.96
C ALA A 5 -14.66 7.99 -40.60
N TYR A 6 -14.35 7.21 -39.57
CA TYR A 6 -14.05 7.72 -38.22
C TYR A 6 -12.66 7.28 -37.76
N LEU A 7 -12.04 8.13 -36.95
CA LEU A 7 -10.74 7.88 -36.33
C LEU A 7 -10.88 8.08 -34.82
N LYS A 8 -10.34 7.14 -34.03
CA LYS A 8 -10.49 7.14 -32.56
C LYS A 8 -9.18 7.08 -31.79
N ALA A 9 -8.14 6.48 -32.37
CA ALA A 9 -6.86 6.35 -31.70
C ALA A 9 -6.15 7.72 -31.68
N SER A 10 -5.71 8.15 -30.49
CA SER A 10 -5.19 9.51 -30.29
C SER A 10 -3.87 9.76 -31.02
N ASP A 11 -3.03 8.74 -31.12
CA ASP A 11 -1.82 8.72 -31.95
C ASP A 11 -2.15 8.94 -33.43
N GLN A 12 -3.16 8.23 -33.95
CA GLN A 12 -3.57 8.39 -35.35
C GLN A 12 -4.19 9.77 -35.62
N ILE A 13 -4.95 10.32 -34.68
CA ILE A 13 -5.50 11.69 -34.78
C ILE A 13 -4.35 12.71 -34.83
N SER A 14 -3.32 12.53 -34.00
CA SER A 14 -2.11 13.35 -34.00
C SER A 14 -1.36 13.28 -35.35
N ASP A 15 -1.21 12.06 -35.90
CA ASP A 15 -0.58 11.86 -37.20
C ASP A 15 -1.35 12.55 -38.33
N VAL A 16 -2.69 12.48 -38.33
CA VAL A 16 -3.51 13.20 -39.32
C VAL A 16 -3.31 14.71 -39.20
N LEU A 17 -3.37 15.27 -37.99
CA LEU A 17 -3.15 16.71 -37.76
C LEU A 17 -1.76 17.14 -38.23
N ARG A 18 -0.74 16.28 -38.04
CA ARG A 18 0.61 16.49 -38.55
C ARG A 18 0.67 16.46 -40.07
N LEU A 19 0.07 15.45 -40.71
CA LEU A 19 0.10 15.23 -42.15
C LEU A 19 -0.59 16.36 -42.93
N VAL A 20 -1.69 16.91 -42.40
CA VAL A 20 -2.41 18.01 -43.04
C VAL A 20 -1.83 19.39 -42.71
N GLY A 21 -0.73 19.47 -41.95
CA GLY A 21 -0.05 20.71 -41.59
C GLY A 21 -0.77 21.55 -40.52
N ALA A 22 -1.71 20.97 -39.77
CA ALA A 22 -2.49 21.67 -38.74
C ALA A 22 -1.71 21.80 -37.41
N HIS A 23 -0.55 22.45 -37.45
CA HIS A 23 0.40 22.48 -36.34
C HIS A 23 -0.18 23.07 -35.04
N GLN A 24 -0.97 24.15 -35.11
CA GLN A 24 -1.57 24.74 -33.92
C GLN A 24 -2.57 23.80 -33.24
N ALA A 25 -3.41 23.13 -34.05
CA ALA A 25 -4.37 22.15 -33.55
C ALA A 25 -3.66 20.91 -32.98
N LEU A 26 -2.59 20.46 -33.62
CA LEU A 26 -1.73 19.39 -33.12
C LEU A 26 -1.14 19.72 -31.75
N LEU A 27 -0.58 20.91 -31.58
CA LEU A 27 0.01 21.35 -30.30
C LEU A 27 -1.04 21.39 -29.20
N THR A 28 -2.21 21.98 -29.45
CA THR A 28 -3.32 22.00 -28.47
C THR A 28 -3.82 20.60 -28.15
N PHE A 29 -3.89 19.71 -29.15
CA PHE A 29 -4.32 18.33 -28.95
C PHE A 29 -3.35 17.53 -28.07
N GLU A 30 -2.05 17.63 -28.34
CA GLU A 30 -1.02 16.96 -27.55
C GLU A 30 -0.94 17.52 -26.13
N ASP A 31 -1.11 18.83 -25.93
CA ASP A 31 -1.13 19.44 -24.61
C ASP A 31 -2.24 18.86 -23.71
N ILE A 32 -3.47 18.77 -24.24
CA ILE A 32 -4.60 18.13 -23.54
C ILE A 32 -4.29 16.66 -23.22
N ARG A 33 -3.70 15.93 -24.17
CA ARG A 33 -3.37 14.52 -24.01
C ARG A 33 -2.30 14.32 -22.92
N ILE A 34 -1.23 15.12 -22.94
CA ILE A 34 -0.17 15.10 -21.93
C ILE A 34 -0.75 15.37 -20.55
N HIS A 35 -1.56 16.42 -20.42
CA HIS A 35 -2.21 16.75 -19.15
C HIS A 35 -3.08 15.60 -18.64
N ARG A 36 -3.93 15.02 -19.49
CA ARG A 36 -4.77 13.89 -19.12
C ARG A 36 -3.95 12.67 -18.69
N ASP A 37 -2.90 12.33 -19.44
CA ASP A 37 -2.06 11.18 -19.14
C ASP A 37 -1.28 11.38 -17.84
N PHE A 38 -0.87 12.62 -17.55
CA PHE A 38 -0.28 13.00 -16.26
C PHE A 38 -1.27 12.84 -15.10
N HIS A 39 -2.48 13.41 -15.21
CA HIS A 39 -3.51 13.27 -14.18
C HIS A 39 -3.88 11.80 -13.94
N ASN A 40 -4.05 11.02 -15.00
CA ASN A 40 -4.32 9.58 -14.89
C ASN A 40 -3.19 8.83 -14.17
N SER A 41 -1.95 9.25 -14.37
CA SER A 41 -0.80 8.66 -13.68
C SER A 41 -0.80 9.00 -12.19
N LEU A 42 -1.14 10.24 -11.82
CA LEU A 42 -1.31 10.65 -10.42
C LEU A 42 -2.46 9.90 -9.75
N THR A 43 -3.64 9.85 -10.38
CA THR A 43 -4.80 9.14 -9.82
C THR A 43 -4.50 7.66 -9.58
N ARG A 44 -3.75 7.01 -10.47
CA ARG A 44 -3.31 5.62 -10.26
C ARG A 44 -2.34 5.49 -9.07
N LEU A 45 -1.44 6.46 -8.90
CA LEU A 45 -0.49 6.48 -7.78
C LEU A 45 -1.23 6.68 -6.45
N ASP A 46 -2.09 7.70 -6.36
CA ASP A 46 -2.87 7.99 -5.15
C ASP A 46 -3.74 6.79 -4.74
N ASN A 47 -4.42 6.16 -5.71
CA ASN A 47 -5.22 4.95 -5.45
C ASN A 47 -4.37 3.79 -4.93
N CYS A 48 -3.13 3.66 -5.40
CA CYS A 48 -2.20 2.64 -4.92
C CYS A 48 -1.79 2.91 -3.48
N GLU A 49 -1.46 4.15 -3.13
CA GLU A 49 -1.10 4.56 -1.78
C GLU A 49 -2.25 4.32 -0.80
N VAL A 50 -3.44 4.85 -1.12
CA VAL A 50 -4.65 4.65 -0.31
C VAL A 50 -4.98 3.16 -0.16
N SER A 51 -4.89 2.36 -1.23
CA SER A 51 -5.14 0.92 -1.13
C SER A 51 -4.12 0.20 -0.25
N ASN A 52 -2.86 0.61 -0.27
CA ASN A 52 -1.81 0.02 0.55
C ASN A 52 -1.98 0.38 2.02
N GLU A 53 -2.33 1.63 2.31
CA GLU A 53 -2.63 2.12 3.66
C GLU A 53 -3.82 1.37 4.25
N MET A 54 -4.95 1.29 3.52
CA MET A 54 -6.14 0.55 3.95
C MET A 54 -5.85 -0.93 4.26
N LYS A 55 -5.05 -1.61 3.42
CA LYS A 55 -4.63 -3.00 3.67
C LYS A 55 -3.75 -3.12 4.91
N SER A 56 -2.86 -2.15 5.12
CA SER A 56 -1.99 -2.10 6.30
C SER A 56 -2.82 -1.96 7.58
N MET A 57 -3.77 -1.02 7.59
CA MET A 57 -4.70 -0.80 8.71
C MET A 57 -5.54 -2.06 9.00
N GLU A 58 -6.13 -2.68 7.97
CA GLU A 58 -6.95 -3.89 8.14
C GLU A 58 -6.12 -5.04 8.73
N THR A 59 -4.91 -5.26 8.21
CA THR A 59 -4.00 -6.29 8.72
C THR A 59 -3.54 -5.98 10.15
N GLY A 60 -3.24 -4.72 10.44
CA GLY A 60 -2.82 -4.27 11.77
C GLY A 60 -3.91 -4.50 12.82
N ARG A 61 -5.18 -4.21 12.51
CA ARG A 61 -6.32 -4.49 13.39
C ARG A 61 -6.45 -6.00 13.70
N LYS A 62 -6.39 -6.86 12.68
CA LYS A 62 -6.42 -8.32 12.90
C LYS A 62 -5.28 -8.79 13.82
N GLN A 63 -4.08 -8.22 13.66
CA GLN A 63 -2.94 -8.53 14.51
C GLN A 63 -3.16 -8.09 15.96
N VAL A 64 -3.76 -6.91 16.17
CA VAL A 64 -4.14 -6.42 17.50
C VAL A 64 -5.10 -7.38 18.17
N ASP A 65 -6.18 -7.78 17.49
CA ASP A 65 -7.18 -8.71 18.05
C ASP A 65 -6.53 -10.05 18.49
N LEU A 66 -5.61 -10.57 17.67
CA LEU A 66 -4.86 -11.80 17.99
C LEU A 66 -3.94 -11.61 19.19
N ILE A 67 -3.26 -10.47 19.29
CA ILE A 67 -2.39 -10.14 20.43
C ILE A 67 -3.21 -9.97 21.71
N GLU A 68 -4.36 -9.28 21.64
CA GLU A 68 -5.28 -9.15 22.78
C GLU A 68 -5.80 -10.50 23.24
N LYS A 69 -6.09 -11.43 22.31
CA LYS A 69 -6.39 -12.83 22.64
C LYS A 69 -5.21 -13.49 23.39
N LEU A 70 -3.98 -13.33 22.94
CA LEU A 70 -2.80 -13.87 23.65
C LEU A 70 -2.67 -13.32 25.08
N ILE A 71 -2.99 -12.04 25.28
CA ILE A 71 -2.97 -11.38 26.60
C ILE A 71 -4.08 -11.94 27.49
N ALA A 72 -5.31 -12.05 26.98
CA ALA A 72 -6.46 -12.55 27.74
C ALA A 72 -6.23 -13.96 28.29
N TYR A 73 -5.54 -14.82 27.53
CA TYR A 73 -5.18 -16.18 27.94
C TYR A 73 -3.82 -16.28 28.65
N LYS A 74 -3.20 -15.15 29.03
CA LYS A 74 -1.88 -15.06 29.70
C LYS A 74 -0.77 -15.83 28.96
N ARG A 75 -0.85 -15.90 27.63
CA ARG A 75 0.14 -16.58 26.78
C ARG A 75 1.29 -15.66 26.40
N LEU A 76 1.02 -14.36 26.23
CA LEU A 76 2.04 -13.40 25.80
C LEU A 76 3.20 -13.32 26.81
N ASP A 77 2.89 -13.31 28.12
CA ASP A 77 3.87 -13.23 29.21
C ASP A 77 4.86 -14.41 29.26
N HIS A 78 4.54 -15.51 28.57
CA HIS A 78 5.38 -16.72 28.53
C HIS A 78 6.18 -16.84 27.22
N MET A 79 6.06 -15.87 26.32
CA MET A 79 6.81 -15.82 25.07
C MET A 79 8.19 -15.20 25.25
N GLU A 80 9.07 -15.39 24.26
CA GLU A 80 10.38 -14.74 24.26
C GLU A 80 10.24 -13.20 24.30
N PRO A 81 11.14 -12.46 24.98
CA PRO A 81 11.06 -11.01 25.12
C PRO A 81 10.88 -10.28 23.79
N ARG A 82 11.58 -10.73 22.75
CA ARG A 82 11.50 -10.18 21.39
C ARG A 82 10.12 -10.29 20.74
N LEU A 83 9.30 -11.26 21.14
CA LEU A 83 7.92 -11.38 20.67
C LEU A 83 6.99 -10.47 21.47
N GLN A 84 7.24 -10.32 22.78
CA GLN A 84 6.51 -9.41 23.64
C GLN A 84 6.71 -7.95 23.20
N GLU A 85 7.96 -7.55 22.92
CA GLU A 85 8.30 -6.22 22.39
C GLU A 85 7.52 -5.91 21.12
N ILE A 86 7.49 -6.84 20.15
CA ILE A 86 6.73 -6.65 18.91
C ILE A 86 5.21 -6.62 19.14
N ALA A 87 4.70 -7.44 20.06
CA ALA A 87 3.29 -7.43 20.41
C ALA A 87 2.89 -6.06 20.99
N HIS A 88 3.65 -5.54 21.95
CA HIS A 88 3.42 -4.22 22.54
C HIS A 88 3.57 -3.09 21.52
N LEU A 89 4.58 -3.18 20.65
CA LEU A 89 4.79 -2.19 19.59
C LEU A 89 3.60 -2.15 18.61
N ARG A 90 3.07 -3.31 18.21
CA ARG A 90 1.88 -3.39 17.35
C ARG A 90 0.63 -2.86 18.05
N LEU A 91 0.45 -3.14 19.35
CA LEU A 91 -0.65 -2.57 20.13
C LEU A 91 -0.58 -1.04 20.22
N LYS A 92 0.64 -0.50 20.37
CA LYS A 92 0.87 0.95 20.43
C LYS A 92 0.65 1.63 19.09
N TYR A 93 1.03 0.99 18.00
CA TYR A 93 0.91 1.50 16.63
C TYR A 93 0.10 0.55 15.74
N PRO A 94 -1.23 0.49 15.93
CA PRO A 94 -2.09 -0.46 15.23
C PRO A 94 -2.17 -0.22 13.72
N GLU A 95 -2.01 1.03 13.29
CA GLU A 95 -2.18 1.44 11.88
C GLU A 95 -0.86 1.47 11.09
N HIS A 96 0.29 1.42 11.77
CA HIS A 96 1.60 1.47 11.14
C HIS A 96 1.86 0.25 10.24
N SER A 97 2.43 0.51 9.07
CA SER A 97 3.00 -0.50 8.20
C SER A 97 4.18 -1.22 8.87
N LEU A 98 4.58 -2.36 8.32
CA LEU A 98 5.74 -3.11 8.81
C LEU A 98 7.05 -2.31 8.75
N ARG A 99 7.14 -1.31 7.85
CA ARG A 99 8.32 -0.43 7.76
C ARG A 99 8.31 0.61 8.87
N GLU A 100 7.17 1.23 9.11
CA GLU A 100 7.00 2.19 10.20
C GLU A 100 7.20 1.51 11.55
N LEU A 101 6.67 0.30 11.76
CA LEU A 101 6.98 -0.48 12.96
C LEU A 101 8.48 -0.75 13.13
N ALA A 102 9.22 -1.04 12.05
CA ALA A 102 10.66 -1.23 12.15
C ALA A 102 11.39 0.06 12.56
N GLN A 103 10.89 1.21 12.12
CA GLN A 103 11.41 2.52 12.52
C GLN A 103 11.08 2.81 13.99
N GLU A 104 9.85 2.58 14.43
CA GLU A 104 9.45 2.74 15.83
C GLU A 104 10.25 1.80 16.75
N TYR A 105 10.49 0.56 16.33
CA TYR A 105 11.32 -0.38 17.08
C TYR A 105 12.75 0.14 17.28
N LEU A 106 13.35 0.74 16.23
CA LEU A 106 14.66 1.36 16.35
C LEU A 106 14.66 2.54 17.33
N LEU A 107 13.63 3.37 17.30
CA LEU A 107 13.51 4.53 18.19
C LEU A 107 13.31 4.10 19.66
N GLU A 108 12.53 3.06 19.92
CA GLU A 108 12.20 2.60 21.28
C GLU A 108 13.27 1.71 21.89
N HIS A 109 13.92 0.85 21.10
CA HIS A 109 14.85 -0.16 21.60
C HIS A 109 16.31 0.12 21.24
N GLY A 110 16.60 1.09 20.36
CA GLY A 110 17.96 1.38 19.88
C GLY A 110 18.57 0.29 18.98
N GLU A 111 17.81 -0.76 18.67
CA GLU A 111 18.22 -1.87 17.82
C GLU A 111 17.47 -1.85 16.49
N SER A 112 18.17 -2.10 15.38
CA SER A 112 17.52 -2.18 14.07
C SER A 112 16.94 -3.57 13.81
N ILE A 113 15.77 -3.58 13.18
CA ILE A 113 15.06 -4.78 12.74
C ILE A 113 14.57 -4.59 11.32
N SER A 114 14.70 -5.62 10.48
CA SER A 114 14.20 -5.53 9.11
C SER A 114 12.67 -5.67 9.07
N LYS A 115 12.04 -5.15 8.00
CA LYS A 115 10.62 -5.36 7.70
C LYS A 115 10.23 -6.84 7.78
N SER A 116 11.04 -7.72 7.20
CA SER A 116 10.81 -9.17 7.24
C SER A 116 10.98 -9.73 8.66
N GLY A 117 11.91 -9.19 9.45
CA GLY A 117 12.09 -9.54 10.85
C GLY A 117 10.88 -9.19 11.73
N ILE A 118 10.24 -8.04 11.50
CA ILE A 118 8.96 -7.69 12.14
C ILE A 118 7.88 -8.68 11.71
N LYS A 119 7.75 -8.89 10.39
CA LYS A 119 6.73 -9.80 9.83
C LYS A 119 6.82 -11.19 10.46
N HIS A 120 8.00 -11.81 10.47
CA HIS A 120 8.16 -13.14 11.03
C HIS A 120 7.81 -13.25 12.51
N ARG A 121 8.01 -12.18 13.30
CA ARG A 121 7.60 -12.16 14.71
C ARG A 121 6.09 -12.03 14.86
N LEU A 122 5.45 -11.19 14.04
CA LEU A 122 3.98 -11.09 13.99
C LEU A 122 3.33 -12.39 13.53
N ASP A 123 3.88 -13.05 12.51
CA ASP A 123 3.41 -14.37 12.04
C ASP A 123 3.45 -15.40 13.19
N LYS A 124 4.51 -15.41 14.01
CA LYS A 124 4.62 -16.29 15.19
C LYS A 124 3.57 -15.99 16.27
N LEU A 125 3.27 -14.70 16.50
CA LEU A 125 2.22 -14.28 17.43
C LEU A 125 0.84 -14.75 16.93
N GLU A 126 0.56 -14.57 15.65
CA GLU A 126 -0.66 -15.05 14.99
C GLU A 126 -0.80 -16.58 15.09
N ASP A 127 0.26 -17.34 14.78
CA ASP A 127 0.27 -18.79 14.94
C ASP A 127 -0.01 -19.22 16.37
N ALA A 128 0.55 -18.52 17.36
CA ALA A 128 0.31 -18.82 18.77
C ALA A 128 -1.13 -18.52 19.18
N ALA A 129 -1.70 -17.40 18.72
CA ALA A 129 -3.08 -17.01 19.00
C ALA A 129 -4.09 -17.99 18.39
N ASN A 130 -3.82 -18.47 17.17
CA ASN A 130 -4.65 -19.43 16.46
C ASN A 130 -4.65 -20.83 17.09
N ARG A 131 -3.62 -21.18 17.87
CA ARG A 131 -3.58 -22.46 18.63
C ARG A 131 -4.44 -22.45 19.89
N ILE A 132 -4.90 -21.28 20.33
CA ILE A 132 -5.84 -21.17 21.46
C ILE A 132 -7.22 -21.57 20.96
N LYS A 133 -7.62 -22.81 21.25
CA LYS A 133 -8.99 -23.28 21.08
C LYS A 133 -9.87 -22.65 22.16
N GLU A 134 -11.04 -22.16 21.74
CA GLU A 134 -12.11 -21.71 22.63
C GLU A 134 -12.65 -22.86 23.49
#